data_AF-A0A9W6KM82-F1
#
_entry.id   AF-A0A9W6KM82-F1
#
_cell.length_a   1.000
_cell.length_b   1.000
_cell.length_c   1.000
_cell.angle_alpha   90.00
_cell.angle_beta   90.00
_cell.angle_gamma   90.00
#
_symmetry.space_group_name_H-M   'P 1'
#
loop_
_entity.id
_entity.type
_entity.pdbx_description
1 polymer ?
#
loop_
_entity_poly.entity_id
_entity_poly.type
_entity_poly.pdbx_seq_one_letter_code
_entity_poly.pdbx_strand_id
1 'polypeptide(L)'
;MRGRGIVLVVLGAVAAVAVLCSLGSARMAALNLRSAYPVTAVEEGQRAGTVVVGTRGRYGPVDWILDDAATVTVPEPGDGRAPGGPRTQGCFGDTCYRVPGGALRVEGSTDGGRSWSTVWEVSGREYDRLVGIYPDLDDPAVDLASTSLVVHAVGGGHIVFVANGRDGLLERDVSGAWRRIGSPDSGEGCCWLSPAPRLRGEPGPFDPAPYVAGIVALVVLAAGGVTAARRRRWAALAEVGVLAVLVGWLAFLGATMPDVGMFPGILYGAPVVVAAGVGGVLLAAWIARRRVGPRQPG
;
A
#
# COMPACT_ATOMS: atom_id res chain seq x y z
N MET A 1 -10.96 -18.02 42.37
CA MET A 1 -10.40 -16.65 42.18
C MET A 1 -9.22 -16.56 41.18
N ARG A 2 -8.41 -17.61 40.96
CA ARG A 2 -7.27 -17.57 40.01
C ARG A 2 -7.60 -17.32 38.52
N GLY A 3 -8.84 -17.54 38.07
CA GLY A 3 -9.20 -17.42 36.65
C GLY A 3 -9.40 -16.00 36.11
N ARG A 4 -9.75 -15.02 36.95
CA ARG A 4 -10.01 -13.64 36.51
C ARG A 4 -8.73 -12.88 36.16
N GLY A 5 -7.61 -13.17 36.83
CA GLY A 5 -6.33 -12.53 36.57
C GLY A 5 -5.77 -12.86 35.18
N ILE A 6 -5.92 -14.11 34.74
CA ILE A 6 -5.41 -14.57 33.44
C ILE A 6 -6.14 -13.86 32.30
N VAL A 7 -7.47 -13.69 32.40
CA VAL A 7 -8.27 -13.03 31.35
C VAL A 7 -7.88 -11.55 31.19
N LEU A 8 -7.66 -10.83 32.29
CA LEU A 8 -7.24 -9.42 32.25
C LEU A 8 -5.83 -9.26 31.66
N VAL A 9 -4.90 -10.18 31.96
CA VAL A 9 -3.55 -10.18 31.38
C VAL A 9 -3.61 -10.41 29.87
N VAL A 10 -4.44 -11.35 29.40
CA VAL A 10 -4.60 -11.63 27.97
C VAL A 10 -5.21 -10.43 27.24
N LEU A 11 -6.26 -9.82 27.78
CA LEU A 11 -6.87 -8.62 27.18
C LEU A 11 -5.89 -7.44 27.14
N GLY A 12 -5.12 -7.23 28.21
CA GLY A 12 -4.09 -6.20 28.26
C GLY A 12 -3.00 -6.42 27.21
N ALA A 13 -2.56 -7.67 27.01
CA ALA A 13 -1.58 -8.01 25.99
C ALA A 13 -2.12 -7.76 24.57
N VAL A 14 -3.36 -8.15 24.28
CA VAL A 14 -4.01 -7.91 22.97
C VAL A 14 -4.13 -6.41 22.68
N ALA A 15 -4.56 -5.61 23.66
CA ALA A 15 -4.66 -4.16 23.50
C ALA A 15 -3.30 -3.50 23.28
N ALA A 16 -2.27 -3.91 24.03
CA ALA A 16 -0.91 -3.39 23.86
C ALA A 16 -0.33 -3.72 22.48
N VAL A 17 -0.54 -4.95 21.99
CA VAL A 17 -0.12 -5.37 20.66
C VAL A 17 -0.86 -4.59 19.57
N ALA A 18 -2.17 -4.38 19.70
CA ALA A 18 -2.94 -3.58 18.75
C ALA A 18 -2.40 -2.14 18.63
N VAL A 19 -2.11 -1.48 19.76
CA VAL A 19 -1.53 -0.13 19.79
C VAL A 19 -0.14 -0.10 19.15
N LEU A 20 0.73 -1.07 19.47
CA LEU A 20 2.07 -1.17 18.87
C LEU A 20 2.00 -1.36 17.36
N CYS A 21 1.04 -2.14 16.86
CA CYS A 21 0.82 -2.34 15.43
C CYS A 21 0.32 -1.07 14.73
N SER A 22 -0.60 -0.31 15.33
CA SER A 22 -1.07 0.97 14.77
C SER A 22 0.05 2.02 14.69
N LEU A 23 0.93 2.05 15.70
CA LEU A 23 2.11 2.92 15.67
C LEU A 23 3.14 2.45 14.62
N GLY A 24 3.27 1.12 14.47
CA GLY A 24 4.11 0.51 13.45
C GLY A 24 3.67 0.88 12.03
N SER A 25 2.38 0.81 11.72
CA SER A 25 1.87 1.11 10.37
C SER A 25 2.08 2.56 9.96
N ALA A 26 1.85 3.52 10.86
CA ALA A 26 2.11 4.94 10.59
C ALA A 26 3.61 5.21 10.32
N ARG A 27 4.50 4.57 11.09
CA ARG A 27 5.94 4.68 10.88
C ARG A 27 6.38 4.03 9.57
N MET A 28 5.78 2.91 9.20
CA MET A 28 6.05 2.23 7.93
C MET A 28 5.57 3.07 6.74
N ALA A 29 4.38 3.69 6.81
CA ALA A 29 3.91 4.59 5.77
C ALA A 29 4.87 5.77 5.55
N ALA A 30 5.40 6.35 6.63
CA ALA A 30 6.41 7.40 6.54
C ALA A 30 7.74 6.90 5.94
N LEU A 31 8.14 5.65 6.22
CA LEU A 31 9.34 5.04 5.61
C LEU A 31 9.14 4.77 4.11
N ASN A 32 7.96 4.29 3.71
CA ASN A 32 7.62 4.08 2.29
C ASN A 32 7.66 5.39 1.50
N LEU A 33 7.17 6.50 2.09
CA LEU A 33 7.24 7.81 1.43
C LEU A 33 8.67 8.38 1.34
N ARG A 34 9.59 7.95 2.23
CA ARG A 34 11.02 8.27 2.10
C ARG A 34 11.70 7.46 0.99
N SER A 35 11.24 6.24 0.75
CA SER A 35 11.78 5.39 -0.32
C SER A 35 11.15 5.64 -1.68
N ALA A 36 9.99 6.30 -1.73
CA ALA A 36 9.32 6.66 -2.97
C ALA A 36 10.24 7.44 -3.90
N TYR A 37 10.57 6.85 -5.05
CA TYR A 37 11.45 7.49 -6.00
C TYR A 37 10.71 8.63 -6.70
N PRO A 38 11.29 9.84 -6.78
CA PRO A 38 10.68 10.92 -7.54
C PRO A 38 10.66 10.52 -9.01
N VAL A 39 9.50 10.66 -9.63
CA VAL A 39 9.30 10.50 -11.06
C VAL A 39 9.75 11.80 -11.72
N THR A 40 10.80 11.72 -12.52
CA THR A 40 11.49 12.89 -13.08
C THR A 40 11.18 13.11 -14.55
N ALA A 41 10.89 12.03 -15.28
CA ALA A 41 10.65 12.04 -16.71
C ALA A 41 9.57 11.00 -17.07
N VAL A 42 8.76 11.32 -18.08
CA VAL A 42 7.93 10.36 -18.81
C VAL A 42 8.13 10.56 -20.30
N GLU A 43 8.32 9.46 -21.03
CA GLU A 43 8.60 9.45 -22.45
C GLU A 43 7.84 8.34 -23.17
N GLU A 44 7.64 8.52 -24.47
CA GLU A 44 7.12 7.48 -25.35
C GLU A 44 8.07 6.27 -25.33
N GLY A 45 7.54 5.07 -25.09
CA GLY A 45 8.34 3.86 -25.08
C GLY A 45 8.74 3.39 -26.47
N GLN A 46 9.76 2.52 -26.52
CA GLN A 46 10.24 1.95 -27.80
C GLN A 46 9.24 0.96 -28.42
N ARG A 47 8.34 0.39 -27.60
CA ARG A 47 7.28 -0.50 -28.05
C ARG A 47 5.97 0.29 -28.15
N ALA A 48 5.18 -0.02 -29.17
CA ALA A 48 3.85 0.56 -29.31
C ALA A 48 2.99 0.23 -28.08
N GLY A 49 2.25 1.22 -27.56
CA GLY A 49 1.41 1.08 -26.38
C GLY A 49 2.20 1.02 -25.07
N THR A 50 3.41 1.58 -25.05
CA THR A 50 4.23 1.64 -23.84
C THR A 50 4.78 3.04 -23.59
N VAL A 51 4.94 3.38 -22.32
CA VAL A 51 5.54 4.63 -21.84
C VAL A 51 6.69 4.29 -20.91
N VAL A 52 7.82 5.00 -21.06
CA VAL A 52 8.98 4.87 -20.18
C VAL A 52 8.91 5.97 -19.12
N VAL A 53 9.06 5.57 -17.86
CA VAL A 53 8.99 6.45 -16.70
C VAL A 53 10.35 6.46 -16.02
N GLY A 54 11.04 7.58 -16.10
CA GLY A 54 12.34 7.79 -15.48
C GLY A 54 12.22 8.26 -14.03
N THR A 55 12.77 7.48 -13.11
CA THR A 55 12.80 7.79 -11.67
C THR A 55 14.22 8.04 -11.18
N ARG A 56 14.39 8.86 -10.13
CA ARG A 56 15.69 9.03 -9.47
C ARG A 56 15.81 8.13 -8.25
N GLY A 57 16.33 6.92 -8.48
CA GLY A 57 16.60 5.95 -7.43
C GLY A 57 17.78 6.33 -6.52
N ARG A 58 17.84 5.72 -5.33
CA ARG A 58 19.00 5.84 -4.42
C ARG A 58 20.31 5.36 -5.07
N TYR A 59 20.22 4.36 -5.94
CA TYR A 59 21.36 3.74 -6.61
C TYR A 59 21.60 4.26 -8.04
N GLY A 60 20.88 5.31 -8.45
CA GLY A 60 20.92 5.84 -9.81
C GLY A 60 19.54 5.90 -10.45
N PRO A 61 19.45 6.41 -11.69
CA PRO A 61 18.19 6.44 -12.43
C PRO A 61 17.68 5.02 -12.70
N VAL A 62 16.36 4.84 -12.62
CA VAL A 62 15.67 3.59 -12.96
C VAL A 62 14.52 3.92 -13.89
N ASP A 63 14.42 3.17 -14.98
CA ASP A 63 13.38 3.31 -15.98
C ASP A 63 12.33 2.21 -15.81
N TRP A 64 11.07 2.62 -15.84
CA TRP A 64 9.93 1.74 -15.68
C TRP A 64 9.10 1.76 -16.95
N ILE A 65 8.74 0.59 -17.47
CA ILE A 65 7.90 0.48 -18.65
C ILE A 65 6.46 0.26 -18.22
N LEU A 66 5.59 1.21 -18.54
CA LEU A 66 4.16 1.15 -18.33
C LEU A 66 3.45 0.85 -19.64
N ASP A 67 2.34 0.11 -19.58
CA ASP A 67 1.40 -0.02 -20.69
C ASP A 67 0.33 1.09 -20.70
N ASP A 68 -0.55 1.08 -21.70
CA ASP A 68 -1.68 2.01 -21.83
C ASP A 68 -2.67 1.98 -20.66
N ALA A 69 -2.63 0.94 -19.83
CA ALA A 69 -3.44 0.79 -18.62
C ALA A 69 -2.69 1.25 -17.35
N ALA A 70 -1.54 1.91 -17.52
CA ALA A 70 -0.64 2.31 -16.46
C ALA A 70 -0.12 1.15 -15.59
N THR A 71 -0.04 -0.05 -16.16
CA THR A 71 0.49 -1.24 -15.48
C THR A 71 1.98 -1.35 -15.77
N VAL A 72 2.78 -1.50 -14.70
CA VAL A 72 4.22 -1.73 -14.83
C VAL A 72 4.46 -3.14 -15.37
N THR A 73 5.14 -3.23 -16.50
CA THR A 73 5.39 -4.51 -17.18
C THR A 73 6.72 -5.14 -16.76
N VAL A 74 7.81 -4.37 -16.76
CA VAL A 74 9.15 -4.81 -16.32
C VAL A 74 9.98 -3.59 -15.88
N PRO A 75 10.71 -3.64 -14.74
CA PRO A 75 11.80 -2.71 -14.48
C PRO A 75 13.00 -3.07 -15.35
N GLU A 76 13.38 -2.19 -16.26
CA GLU A 76 14.63 -2.35 -17.01
C GLU A 76 15.72 -1.52 -16.31
N PRO A 77 16.94 -2.06 -16.10
CA PRO A 77 18.06 -1.23 -15.70
C PRO A 77 18.19 -0.12 -16.74
N GLY A 78 18.00 1.13 -16.32
CA GLY A 78 18.16 2.26 -17.22
C GLY A 78 19.55 2.18 -17.85
N ASP A 79 19.65 2.36 -19.16
CA ASP A 79 20.92 2.32 -19.89
C ASP A 79 21.82 3.53 -19.56
N GLY A 80 21.42 4.34 -18.57
CA GLY A 80 22.05 5.58 -18.18
C GLY A 80 21.90 6.66 -19.24
N ARG A 81 21.20 6.39 -20.35
CA ARG A 81 20.85 7.40 -21.32
C ARG A 81 19.77 8.22 -20.68
N ALA A 82 20.14 9.43 -20.27
CA ALA A 82 19.14 10.39 -19.85
C ALA A 82 18.05 10.41 -20.95
N PRO A 83 16.76 10.20 -20.61
CA PRO A 83 15.66 10.52 -21.51
C PRO A 83 15.94 11.89 -22.16
N GLY A 84 15.47 12.12 -23.38
CA GLY A 84 15.85 13.21 -24.30
C GLY A 84 15.55 14.65 -23.83
N GLY A 85 15.72 14.94 -22.55
CA GLY A 85 15.21 16.06 -21.80
C GLY A 85 13.77 15.78 -21.35
N PRO A 86 13.37 16.22 -20.13
CA PRO A 86 11.98 16.20 -19.75
C PRO A 86 11.16 17.01 -20.76
N ARG A 87 10.26 16.34 -21.49
CA ARG A 87 9.34 17.02 -22.40
C ARG A 87 8.26 17.70 -21.57
N THR A 88 8.16 19.02 -21.66
CA THR A 88 7.18 19.79 -20.86
C THR A 88 5.87 20.04 -21.60
N GLN A 89 5.76 19.65 -22.87
CA GLN A 89 4.58 19.86 -23.70
C GLN A 89 4.42 18.73 -24.72
N GLY A 90 3.18 18.42 -25.08
CA GLY A 90 2.81 17.46 -26.12
C GLY A 90 1.39 17.74 -26.64
N CYS A 91 1.08 17.23 -27.84
CA CYS A 91 -0.21 17.46 -28.47
C CYS A 91 -0.75 16.19 -29.15
N PHE A 92 -2.07 16.11 -29.23
CA PHE A 92 -2.82 15.18 -30.07
C PHE A 92 -3.84 15.98 -30.89
N GLY A 93 -3.54 16.17 -32.19
CA GLY A 93 -4.26 17.13 -33.03
C GLY A 93 -4.14 18.56 -32.48
N ASP A 94 -5.26 19.26 -32.35
CA ASP A 94 -5.34 20.62 -31.77
C ASP A 94 -5.38 20.63 -30.23
N THR A 95 -5.44 19.45 -29.59
CA THR A 95 -5.44 19.35 -28.13
C THR A 95 -4.02 19.20 -27.62
N CYS A 96 -3.53 20.20 -26.89
CA CYS A 96 -2.18 20.22 -26.33
C CYS A 96 -2.21 20.25 -24.80
N TYR A 97 -1.17 19.71 -24.19
CA TYR A 97 -0.95 19.74 -22.75
C TYR A 97 0.45 20.30 -22.48
N ARG A 98 0.62 21.03 -21.38
CA ARG A 98 1.92 21.45 -20.89
C ARG A 98 2.00 21.45 -19.37
N VAL A 99 3.23 21.33 -18.87
CA VAL A 99 3.57 21.51 -17.45
C VAL A 99 4.37 22.81 -17.30
N PRO A 100 3.83 23.85 -16.64
CA PRO A 100 4.47 25.16 -16.56
C PRO A 100 5.69 25.20 -15.61
N GLY A 101 5.93 24.14 -14.83
CA GLY A 101 6.98 24.06 -13.82
C GLY A 101 6.62 24.78 -12.51
N GLY A 102 7.29 24.40 -11.41
CA GLY A 102 7.15 25.05 -10.10
C GLY A 102 5.81 24.81 -9.37
N ALA A 103 4.93 23.99 -9.93
CA ALA A 103 3.63 23.66 -9.36
C ALA A 103 3.20 22.25 -9.77
N LEU A 104 2.37 21.62 -8.95
CA LEU A 104 1.69 20.37 -9.26
C LEU A 104 0.48 20.65 -10.15
N ARG A 105 0.73 20.99 -11.43
CA ARG A 105 -0.25 21.52 -12.36
C ARG A 105 -0.03 21.06 -13.80
N VAL A 106 -1.14 20.80 -14.48
CA VAL A 106 -1.19 20.61 -15.93
C VAL A 106 -2.10 21.67 -16.55
N GLU A 107 -1.62 22.27 -17.63
CA GLU A 107 -2.39 23.16 -18.47
C GLU A 107 -2.76 22.46 -19.78
N GLY A 108 -3.97 22.73 -20.27
CA GLY A 108 -4.50 22.21 -21.51
C GLY A 108 -4.92 23.32 -22.45
N SER A 109 -4.81 23.02 -23.74
CA SER A 109 -5.20 23.87 -24.84
C SER A 109 -6.01 23.03 -25.83
N THR A 110 -7.05 23.62 -26.41
CA THR A 110 -7.88 22.99 -27.47
C THR A 110 -7.74 23.73 -28.80
N ASP A 111 -6.78 24.64 -28.92
CA ASP A 111 -6.60 25.53 -30.07
C ASP A 111 -5.16 25.50 -30.60
N GLY A 112 -4.48 24.37 -30.43
CA GLY A 112 -3.10 24.16 -30.88
C GLY A 112 -2.06 24.88 -30.03
N GLY A 113 -2.36 25.17 -28.76
CA GLY A 113 -1.47 25.86 -27.83
C GLY A 113 -1.52 27.38 -27.90
N ARG A 114 -2.54 27.98 -28.52
CA ARG A 114 -2.69 29.45 -28.59
C ARG A 114 -3.22 30.02 -27.27
N SER A 115 -4.13 29.30 -26.61
CA SER A 115 -4.62 29.61 -25.27
C SER A 115 -4.49 28.40 -24.35
N TRP A 116 -4.25 28.66 -23.07
CA TRP A 116 -3.99 27.65 -22.06
C TRP A 116 -4.89 27.86 -20.86
N SER A 117 -5.43 26.77 -20.33
CA SER A 117 -6.24 26.76 -19.11
C SER A 117 -5.79 25.62 -18.21
N THR A 118 -5.95 25.76 -16.90
CA THR A 118 -5.65 24.68 -15.97
C THR A 118 -6.65 23.54 -16.13
N VAL A 119 -6.15 22.35 -16.46
CA VAL A 119 -6.98 21.14 -16.62
C VAL A 119 -6.83 20.16 -15.47
N TRP A 120 -5.78 20.32 -14.66
CA TRP A 120 -5.55 19.60 -13.42
C TRP A 120 -4.58 20.37 -12.54
N GLU A 121 -4.82 20.44 -11.23
CA GLU A 121 -3.92 21.07 -10.26
C GLU A 121 -4.19 20.50 -8.85
N VAL A 122 -3.14 20.41 -8.03
CA VAL A 122 -3.27 20.36 -6.57
C VAL A 122 -2.70 21.65 -5.99
N SER A 123 -3.55 22.45 -5.34
CA SER A 123 -3.18 23.76 -4.82
C SER A 123 -3.75 24.03 -3.42
N GLY A 124 -3.29 25.14 -2.82
CA GLY A 124 -3.75 25.62 -1.51
C GLY A 124 -3.59 24.59 -0.40
N ARG A 125 -4.65 24.40 0.39
CA ARG A 125 -4.62 23.55 1.60
C ARG A 125 -4.32 22.08 1.30
N GLU A 126 -4.66 21.59 0.12
CA GLU A 126 -4.35 20.21 -0.25
C GLU A 126 -2.87 20.04 -0.58
N TYR A 127 -2.28 21.02 -1.26
CA TYR A 127 -0.84 21.06 -1.50
C TYR A 127 -0.08 21.18 -0.16
N ASP A 128 -0.47 22.10 0.72
CA ASP A 128 0.15 22.25 2.06
C ASP A 128 0.11 20.94 2.86
N ARG A 129 -0.99 20.18 2.73
CA ARG A 129 -1.12 18.87 3.36
C ARG A 129 -0.16 17.85 2.75
N LEU A 130 0.00 17.83 1.42
CA LEU A 130 0.99 16.96 0.76
C LEU A 130 2.39 17.28 1.26
N VAL A 131 2.76 18.57 1.34
CA VAL A 131 4.05 19.00 1.90
C VAL A 131 4.26 18.45 3.32
N GLY A 132 3.23 18.48 4.16
CA GLY A 132 3.30 17.92 5.52
C GLY A 132 3.35 16.38 5.59
N ILE A 133 2.91 15.68 4.53
CA ILE A 133 2.92 14.21 4.46
C ILE A 133 4.28 13.69 3.98
N TYR A 134 4.87 14.35 2.99
CA TYR A 134 6.15 13.94 2.41
C TYR A 134 7.33 14.35 3.29
N PRO A 135 8.06 13.40 3.89
CA PRO A 135 9.23 13.71 4.71
C PRO A 135 10.43 14.07 3.82
N ASP A 136 11.34 14.89 4.32
CA ASP A 136 12.62 15.22 3.67
C ASP A 136 12.44 15.86 2.27
N LEU A 137 11.54 16.83 2.12
CA LEU A 137 11.51 17.71 0.95
C LEU A 137 12.59 18.78 1.10
N ASP A 138 13.43 18.96 0.07
CA ASP A 138 14.44 20.01 0.03
C ASP A 138 13.79 21.34 -0.40
N ASP A 139 13.04 21.29 -1.49
CA ASP A 139 12.22 22.40 -1.98
C ASP A 139 10.88 21.83 -2.48
N PRO A 140 9.78 22.00 -1.72
CA PRO A 140 8.48 21.49 -2.15
C PRO A 140 8.05 21.95 -3.54
N ALA A 141 8.38 23.17 -3.95
CA ALA A 141 8.01 23.70 -5.27
C ALA A 141 8.78 23.03 -6.43
N VAL A 142 9.86 22.32 -6.12
CA VAL A 142 10.64 21.51 -7.07
C VAL A 142 10.31 20.03 -6.93
N ASP A 143 10.26 19.54 -5.69
CA ASP A 143 10.07 18.12 -5.36
C ASP A 143 8.64 17.64 -5.60
N LEU A 144 7.66 18.54 -5.48
CA LEU A 144 6.23 18.32 -5.75
C LEU A 144 5.76 19.20 -6.92
N ALA A 145 6.50 19.21 -8.02
CA ALA A 145 6.09 19.86 -9.25
C ALA A 145 5.93 18.87 -10.40
N SER A 146 5.06 19.23 -11.34
CA SER A 146 4.96 18.55 -12.62
C SER A 146 6.15 18.95 -13.50
N THR A 147 6.97 17.96 -13.89
CA THR A 147 8.26 18.21 -14.56
C THR A 147 8.29 17.80 -16.03
N SER A 148 7.51 16.79 -16.41
CA SER A 148 7.42 16.31 -17.79
C SER A 148 6.08 15.66 -18.08
N LEU A 149 5.71 15.59 -19.35
CA LEU A 149 4.53 14.87 -19.80
C LEU A 149 4.77 14.19 -21.15
N VAL A 150 3.97 13.16 -21.41
CA VAL A 150 3.82 12.55 -22.72
C VAL A 150 2.33 12.46 -23.06
N VAL A 151 2.00 12.79 -24.31
CA VAL A 151 0.66 12.60 -24.87
C VAL A 151 0.74 11.39 -25.79
N HIS A 152 0.06 10.31 -25.40
CA HIS A 152 0.16 9.02 -26.06
C HIS A 152 -1.15 8.69 -26.79
N ALA A 153 -1.07 8.40 -28.08
CA ALA A 153 -2.25 8.08 -28.89
C ALA A 153 -2.66 6.61 -28.68
N VAL A 154 -3.93 6.38 -28.38
CA VAL A 154 -4.49 5.03 -28.14
C VAL A 154 -5.80 4.81 -28.90
N GLY A 155 -6.30 3.58 -28.90
CA GLY A 155 -7.63 3.29 -29.43
C GLY A 155 -8.70 4.14 -28.73
N GLY A 156 -9.39 5.01 -29.49
CA GLY A 156 -10.47 5.85 -28.96
C GLY A 156 -10.04 7.28 -28.56
N GLY A 157 -8.76 7.65 -28.67
CA GLY A 157 -8.31 9.02 -28.41
C GLY A 157 -6.84 9.07 -28.01
N HIS A 158 -6.57 9.72 -26.88
CA HIS A 158 -5.23 9.81 -26.31
C HIS A 158 -5.29 9.77 -24.79
N ILE A 159 -4.22 9.26 -24.20
CA ILE A 159 -3.93 9.34 -22.77
C ILE A 159 -2.78 10.32 -22.54
N VAL A 160 -2.66 10.81 -21.31
CA VAL A 160 -1.57 11.71 -20.93
C VAL A 160 -0.94 11.18 -19.65
N PHE A 161 0.37 10.96 -19.68
CA PHE A 161 1.14 10.70 -18.47
C PHE A 161 1.93 11.93 -18.09
N VAL A 162 2.04 12.20 -16.80
CA VAL A 162 2.76 13.35 -16.24
C VAL A 162 3.63 12.87 -15.08
N ALA A 163 4.90 13.29 -15.10
CA ALA A 163 5.83 13.15 -14.00
C ALA A 163 5.59 14.28 -12.99
N ASN A 164 5.25 13.93 -11.76
CA ASN A 164 4.92 14.86 -10.68
C ASN A 164 5.93 14.80 -9.52
N GLY A 165 7.21 14.55 -9.82
CA GLY A 165 8.25 14.47 -8.80
C GLY A 165 7.94 13.39 -7.78
N ARG A 166 7.95 13.75 -6.50
CA ARG A 166 7.67 12.83 -5.37
C ARG A 166 6.20 12.44 -5.23
N ASP A 167 5.29 13.17 -5.89
CA ASP A 167 3.88 12.77 -5.96
C ASP A 167 3.66 11.56 -6.89
N GLY A 168 4.63 11.31 -7.77
CA GLY A 168 4.67 10.15 -8.65
C GLY A 168 4.14 10.43 -10.05
N LEU A 169 3.36 9.50 -10.58
CA LEU A 169 2.74 9.57 -11.90
C LEU A 169 1.29 10.07 -11.79
N LEU A 170 0.92 10.88 -12.76
CA LEU A 170 -0.46 11.29 -13.02
C LEU A 170 -0.85 10.84 -14.43
N GLU A 171 -2.05 10.27 -14.54
CA GLU A 171 -2.62 9.80 -15.79
C GLU A 171 -3.91 10.58 -16.10
N ARG A 172 -4.09 10.95 -17.37
CA ARG A 172 -5.39 11.27 -17.95
C ARG A 172 -5.81 10.13 -18.87
N ASP A 173 -6.96 9.53 -18.60
CA ASP A 173 -7.49 8.47 -19.45
C ASP A 173 -8.20 9.02 -20.70
N VAL A 174 -8.67 8.12 -21.57
CA VAL A 174 -9.41 8.47 -22.80
C VAL A 174 -10.77 9.12 -22.53
N SER A 175 -11.37 8.90 -21.36
CA SER A 175 -12.60 9.58 -20.93
C SER A 175 -12.34 11.03 -20.50
N GLY A 176 -11.07 11.36 -20.26
CA GLY A 176 -10.58 12.65 -19.82
C GLY A 176 -10.52 12.82 -18.31
N ALA A 177 -10.74 11.75 -17.55
CA ALA A 177 -10.56 11.76 -16.11
C ALA A 177 -9.07 11.72 -15.76
N TRP A 178 -8.70 12.46 -14.72
CA TRP A 178 -7.35 12.50 -14.17
C TRP A 178 -7.24 11.62 -12.93
N ARG A 179 -6.16 10.85 -12.82
CA ARG A 179 -5.90 9.95 -11.69
C ARG A 179 -4.43 9.97 -11.31
N ARG A 180 -4.14 10.23 -10.03
CA ARG A 180 -2.81 10.07 -9.46
C ARG A 180 -2.55 8.58 -9.23
N ILE A 181 -1.51 8.06 -9.87
CA ILE A 181 -1.14 6.64 -9.78
C ILE A 181 -0.18 6.42 -8.61
N GLY A 182 0.71 7.39 -8.35
CA GLY A 182 1.79 7.28 -7.37
C GLY A 182 3.13 6.95 -8.00
N SER A 183 4.12 6.63 -7.19
CA SER A 183 5.50 6.41 -7.67
C SER A 183 5.77 4.93 -7.92
N PRO A 184 6.51 4.59 -8.98
CA PRO A 184 7.12 3.29 -9.08
C PRO A 184 8.02 3.02 -7.86
N ASP A 185 7.90 1.84 -7.28
CA ASP A 185 8.68 1.39 -6.13
C ASP A 185 9.42 0.10 -6.50
N SER A 186 10.60 -0.09 -5.91
CA SER A 186 11.46 -1.27 -6.06
C SER A 186 10.88 -2.55 -5.42
N GLY A 187 9.57 -2.60 -5.16
CA GLY A 187 8.91 -3.71 -4.50
C GLY A 187 8.99 -4.99 -5.32
N GLU A 188 9.53 -6.07 -4.74
CA GLU A 188 9.48 -7.40 -5.36
C GLU A 188 8.01 -7.88 -5.44
N GLY A 189 7.43 -8.03 -6.64
CA GLY A 189 6.16 -8.74 -6.84
C GLY A 189 5.09 -8.00 -7.64
N CYS A 190 3.84 -8.03 -7.17
CA CYS A 190 2.65 -7.54 -7.89
C CYS A 190 2.34 -6.04 -7.68
N CYS A 191 3.10 -5.35 -6.81
CA CYS A 191 2.84 -3.97 -6.41
C CYS A 191 4.06 -3.08 -6.69
N TRP A 192 4.37 -2.89 -7.98
CA TRP A 192 5.45 -1.99 -8.42
C TRP A 192 5.12 -0.51 -8.26
N LEU A 193 3.93 -0.15 -7.79
CA LEU A 193 3.46 1.23 -7.66
C LEU A 193 3.05 1.49 -6.21
N SER A 194 3.76 2.39 -5.55
CA SER A 194 3.39 2.95 -4.27
C SER A 194 2.36 4.06 -4.50
N PRO A 195 1.10 3.92 -4.01
CA PRO A 195 0.03 4.84 -4.33
C PRO A 195 0.29 6.24 -3.77
N ALA A 196 -0.13 7.26 -4.51
CA ALA A 196 0.03 8.64 -4.07
C ALA A 196 -0.79 8.91 -2.78
N PRO A 197 -0.30 9.75 -1.84
CA PRO A 197 -1.05 10.13 -0.65
C PRO A 197 -2.38 10.78 -1.02
N ARG A 198 -3.44 10.46 -0.28
CA ARG A 198 -4.79 10.88 -0.67
C ARG A 198 -5.06 12.35 -0.48
N LEU A 199 -5.77 12.92 -1.45
CA LEU A 199 -6.42 14.22 -1.33
C LEU A 199 -7.77 14.08 -0.60
N ARG A 200 -8.35 15.18 -0.11
CA ARG A 200 -9.58 15.10 0.70
C ARG A 200 -10.81 14.72 -0.12
N GLY A 201 -10.80 14.99 -1.42
CA GLY A 201 -11.90 14.67 -2.35
C GLY A 201 -11.82 13.29 -3.00
N GLU A 202 -10.70 12.58 -2.87
CA GLU A 202 -10.55 11.26 -3.46
C GLU A 202 -11.35 10.23 -2.63
N PRO A 203 -12.10 9.32 -3.28
CA PRO A 203 -12.80 8.26 -2.56
C PRO A 203 -11.79 7.45 -1.76
N GLY A 204 -12.13 7.21 -0.49
CA GLY A 204 -11.35 6.32 0.34
C GLY A 204 -11.23 4.95 -0.33
N PRO A 205 -10.12 4.23 -0.12
CA PRO A 205 -9.99 2.86 -0.51
C PRO A 205 -11.06 2.11 0.25
N PHE A 206 -11.32 0.89 -0.19
CA PHE A 206 -11.97 -0.04 0.70
C PHE A 206 -11.16 -0.14 2.01
N ASP A 207 -11.72 0.33 3.13
CA ASP A 207 -11.15 0.09 4.44
C ASP A 207 -11.64 -1.28 4.92
N PRO A 208 -10.79 -2.33 4.91
CA PRO A 208 -11.20 -3.64 5.36
C PRO A 208 -11.32 -3.70 6.89
N ALA A 209 -10.81 -2.71 7.64
CA ALA A 209 -10.79 -2.73 9.10
C ALA A 209 -12.15 -2.99 9.75
N PRO A 210 -13.26 -2.32 9.38
CA PRO A 210 -14.59 -2.63 9.95
C PRO A 210 -15.04 -4.06 9.65
N TYR A 211 -14.76 -4.58 8.46
CA TYR A 211 -15.12 -5.96 8.08
C TYR A 211 -14.34 -6.99 8.88
N VAL A 212 -13.04 -6.76 9.02
CA VAL A 212 -12.15 -7.64 9.77
C VAL A 212 -12.47 -7.58 11.25
N ALA A 213 -12.70 -6.40 11.83
CA ALA A 213 -13.18 -6.24 13.20
C ALA A 213 -14.50 -7.00 13.42
N GLY A 214 -15.43 -6.93 12.45
CA GLY A 214 -16.66 -7.71 12.46
C GLY A 214 -16.43 -9.22 12.47
N ILE A 215 -15.52 -9.73 11.61
CA ILE A 215 -15.15 -11.15 11.56
C ILE A 215 -14.52 -11.60 12.88
N VAL A 216 -13.59 -10.82 13.42
CA VAL A 216 -12.92 -11.12 14.71
C VAL A 216 -13.96 -11.15 15.84
N ALA A 217 -14.86 -10.16 15.91
CA ALA A 217 -15.92 -10.12 16.90
C ALA A 217 -16.85 -11.33 16.78
N LEU A 218 -17.23 -11.72 15.56
CA LEU A 218 -18.05 -12.91 15.30
C LEU A 218 -17.37 -14.18 15.80
N VAL A 219 -16.07 -14.36 15.51
CA VAL A 219 -15.28 -15.52 15.96
C VAL A 219 -15.20 -15.58 17.49
N VAL A 220 -14.95 -14.44 18.15
CA VAL A 220 -14.91 -14.34 19.61
C VAL A 220 -16.27 -14.66 20.23
N LEU A 221 -17.36 -14.14 19.66
CA LEU A 221 -18.72 -14.40 20.13
C LEU A 221 -19.13 -15.86 19.92
N ALA A 222 -18.78 -16.46 18.78
CA ALA A 222 -19.04 -17.88 18.52
C ALA A 222 -18.28 -18.77 19.50
N ALA A 223 -17.00 -18.50 19.76
CA ALA A 223 -16.22 -19.20 20.76
C ALA A 223 -16.79 -19.00 22.19
N GLY A 224 -17.22 -17.79 22.52
CA GLY A 224 -17.91 -17.45 23.77
C GLY A 224 -19.25 -18.16 23.95
N GLY A 225 -20.07 -18.25 22.90
CA GLY A 225 -21.35 -18.95 22.90
C GLY A 225 -21.19 -20.47 23.06
N VAL A 226 -20.26 -21.07 22.31
CA VAL A 226 -19.94 -22.51 22.40
C VAL A 226 -19.41 -22.86 23.79
N THR A 227 -18.57 -22.00 24.38
CA THR A 227 -18.07 -22.20 25.75
C THR A 227 -19.21 -22.07 26.75
N ALA A 228 -20.01 -20.98 26.72
CA ALA A 228 -21.15 -20.75 27.60
C ALA A 228 -22.19 -21.91 27.59
N ALA A 229 -22.44 -22.50 26.42
CA ALA A 229 -23.40 -23.60 26.26
C ALA A 229 -22.90 -24.96 26.80
N ARG A 230 -21.58 -25.18 26.92
CA ARG A 230 -21.00 -26.48 27.31
C ARG A 230 -20.32 -26.45 28.67
N ARG A 231 -21.04 -26.09 29.75
CA ARG A 231 -20.62 -25.96 31.18
C ARG A 231 -19.78 -27.09 31.85
N ARG A 232 -19.28 -28.12 31.15
CA ARG A 232 -18.51 -29.25 31.74
C ARG A 232 -17.19 -29.72 31.11
N ARG A 233 -16.66 -29.16 30.00
CA ARG A 233 -15.34 -29.60 29.42
C ARG A 233 -14.41 -28.42 28.98
N TRP A 234 -14.08 -27.52 29.91
CA TRP A 234 -13.74 -26.11 29.64
C TRP A 234 -12.31 -25.73 29.26
N ALA A 235 -11.28 -26.55 29.53
CA ALA A 235 -9.91 -26.09 29.26
C ALA A 235 -9.55 -26.11 27.77
N ALA A 236 -9.98 -27.15 27.03
CA ALA A 236 -9.54 -27.35 25.66
C ALA A 236 -10.18 -26.39 24.62
N LEU A 237 -11.37 -25.84 24.90
CA LEU A 237 -12.08 -24.98 23.94
C LEU A 237 -11.70 -23.50 24.02
N ALA A 238 -11.28 -23.01 25.20
CA ALA A 238 -10.78 -21.65 25.34
C ALA A 238 -9.48 -21.43 24.55
N GLU A 239 -8.62 -22.46 24.51
CA GLU A 239 -7.34 -22.40 23.81
C GLU A 239 -7.48 -22.42 22.28
N VAL A 240 -8.43 -23.19 21.75
CA VAL A 240 -8.77 -23.16 20.30
C VAL A 240 -9.31 -21.79 19.88
N GLY A 241 -10.09 -21.13 20.75
CA GLY A 241 -10.58 -19.77 20.50
C GLY A 241 -9.45 -18.74 20.42
N VAL A 242 -8.47 -18.81 21.34
CA VAL A 242 -7.28 -17.93 21.30
C VAL A 242 -6.46 -18.17 20.03
N LEU A 243 -6.29 -19.43 19.63
CA LEU A 243 -5.59 -19.78 18.40
C LEU A 243 -6.30 -19.23 17.16
N ALA A 244 -7.63 -19.35 17.09
CA ALA A 244 -8.42 -18.84 15.97
C ALA A 244 -8.35 -17.30 15.87
N VAL A 245 -8.38 -16.59 17.01
CA VAL A 245 -8.22 -15.13 17.05
C VAL A 245 -6.82 -14.71 16.61
N LEU A 246 -5.77 -15.42 17.07
CA LEU A 246 -4.39 -15.15 16.62
C LEU A 246 -4.23 -15.38 15.12
N VAL A 247 -4.72 -16.52 14.60
CA VAL A 247 -4.64 -16.85 13.17
C VAL A 247 -5.41 -15.82 12.33
N GLY A 248 -6.63 -15.45 12.74
CA GLY A 248 -7.43 -14.43 12.04
C GLY A 248 -6.77 -13.04 12.06
N TRP A 249 -6.17 -12.67 13.19
CA TRP A 249 -5.46 -11.39 13.33
C TRP A 249 -4.18 -11.33 12.47
N LEU A 250 -3.49 -12.45 12.30
CA LEU A 250 -2.29 -12.52 11.47
C LEU A 250 -2.60 -12.55 9.98
N ALA A 251 -3.68 -13.24 9.59
CA ALA A 251 -4.21 -13.15 8.23
C ALA A 251 -4.58 -11.69 7.89
N PHE A 252 -5.14 -10.95 8.86
CA PHE A 252 -5.41 -9.53 8.71
C PHE A 252 -4.13 -8.70 8.51
N LEU A 253 -3.12 -8.89 9.36
CA LEU A 253 -1.85 -8.16 9.23
C LEU A 253 -1.20 -8.41 7.86
N GLY A 254 -1.20 -9.66 7.39
CA GLY A 254 -0.70 -10.00 6.05
C GLY A 254 -1.48 -9.33 4.92
N ALA A 255 -2.80 -9.21 5.04
CA ALA A 255 -3.63 -8.54 4.03
C ALA A 255 -3.47 -7.01 4.05
N THR A 256 -3.22 -6.40 5.21
CA THR A 256 -3.10 -4.94 5.35
C THR A 256 -1.73 -4.38 5.02
N MET A 257 -0.74 -5.25 4.82
CA MET A 257 0.64 -4.85 4.55
C MET A 257 1.14 -5.49 3.26
N PRO A 258 0.59 -5.11 2.08
CA PRO A 258 1.01 -5.66 0.79
C PRO A 258 2.44 -5.24 0.39
N ASP A 259 2.93 -4.10 0.90
CA ASP A 259 4.20 -3.48 0.45
C ASP A 259 5.44 -3.93 1.23
N VAL A 260 5.26 -4.67 2.34
CA VAL A 260 6.37 -5.42 2.96
C VAL A 260 6.45 -6.70 2.16
N GLY A 261 7.34 -6.73 1.15
CA GLY A 261 7.44 -7.76 0.10
C GLY A 261 7.42 -9.23 0.56
N MET A 262 7.75 -10.17 -0.32
CA MET A 262 7.55 -11.61 -0.03
C MET A 262 8.26 -12.14 1.25
N PHE A 263 9.19 -11.38 1.83
CA PHE A 263 10.01 -11.77 2.98
C PHE A 263 9.36 -11.65 4.38
N PRO A 264 8.56 -10.63 4.75
CA PRO A 264 8.07 -10.54 6.11
C PRO A 264 6.89 -11.46 6.41
N GLY A 265 6.14 -11.91 5.39
CA GLY A 265 5.10 -12.93 5.57
C GLY A 265 5.66 -14.24 6.17
N ILE A 266 6.86 -14.66 5.77
CA ILE A 266 7.57 -15.79 6.38
C ILE A 266 8.14 -15.41 7.75
N LEU A 267 8.73 -14.22 7.90
CA LEU A 267 9.31 -13.80 9.18
C LEU A 267 8.26 -13.56 10.27
N TYR A 268 7.02 -13.22 9.94
CA TYR A 268 5.92 -13.08 10.87
C TYR A 268 5.06 -14.35 10.93
N GLY A 269 4.85 -15.03 9.81
CA GLY A 269 4.05 -16.25 9.73
C GLY A 269 4.75 -17.49 10.30
N ALA A 270 6.06 -17.65 10.09
CA ALA A 270 6.79 -18.83 10.57
C ALA A 270 6.88 -18.87 12.11
N PRO A 271 7.24 -17.79 12.84
CA PRO A 271 7.20 -17.80 14.30
C PRO A 271 5.81 -18.09 14.85
N VAL A 272 4.77 -17.67 14.14
CA VAL A 272 3.38 -17.94 14.51
C VAL A 272 3.03 -19.41 14.33
N VAL A 273 3.32 -19.99 13.16
CA VAL A 273 3.07 -21.42 12.91
C VAL A 273 3.84 -22.25 13.92
N VAL A 274 5.06 -21.84 14.26
CA VAL A 274 5.86 -22.46 15.31
C VAL A 274 5.22 -22.28 16.69
N ALA A 275 4.78 -21.08 17.07
CA ALA A 275 4.13 -20.83 18.36
C ALA A 275 2.79 -21.58 18.49
N ALA A 276 1.99 -21.63 17.42
CA ALA A 276 0.76 -22.39 17.31
C ALA A 276 1.02 -23.91 17.44
N GLY A 277 2.02 -24.41 16.72
CA GLY A 277 2.44 -25.81 16.76
C GLY A 277 2.95 -26.20 18.15
N VAL A 278 3.87 -25.41 18.72
CA VAL A 278 4.43 -25.63 20.07
C VAL A 278 3.32 -25.54 21.12
N GLY A 279 2.45 -24.53 21.07
CA GLY A 279 1.31 -24.38 21.96
C GLY A 279 0.35 -25.58 21.90
N GLY A 280 0.02 -26.02 20.69
CA GLY A 280 -0.81 -27.20 20.46
C GLY A 280 -0.19 -28.51 20.98
N VAL A 281 1.11 -28.71 20.78
CA VAL A 281 1.85 -29.88 21.28
C VAL A 281 1.92 -29.89 22.81
N LEU A 282 2.25 -28.75 23.43
CA LEU A 282 2.29 -28.62 24.89
C LEU A 282 0.92 -28.87 25.52
N LEU A 283 -0.15 -28.38 24.89
CA LEU A 283 -1.52 -28.66 25.30
C LEU A 283 -1.86 -30.15 25.21
N ALA A 284 -1.56 -30.79 24.07
CA ALA A 284 -1.83 -32.20 23.88
C ALA A 284 -1.09 -33.06 24.94
N ALA A 285 0.18 -32.74 25.22
CA ALA A 285 0.96 -33.40 26.26
C ALA A 285 0.36 -33.21 27.66
N TRP A 286 -0.13 -32.02 27.98
CA TRP A 286 -0.77 -31.74 29.26
C TRP A 286 -2.09 -32.51 29.44
N ILE A 287 -2.92 -32.58 28.39
CA ILE A 287 -4.16 -33.37 28.38
C ILE A 287 -3.85 -34.87 28.56
N ALA A 288 -2.83 -35.39 27.86
CA ALA A 288 -2.43 -36.78 27.95
C ALA A 288 -1.99 -37.15 29.39
N ARG A 289 -1.19 -36.31 30.05
CA ARG A 289 -0.76 -36.53 31.44
C ARG A 289 -1.92 -36.58 32.43
N ARG A 290 -2.98 -35.80 32.22
CA ARG A 290 -4.17 -35.82 33.10
C ARG A 290 -5.05 -37.05 32.95
N ARG A 291 -4.98 -37.76 31.81
CA ARG A 291 -5.74 -39.00 31.59
C ARG A 291 -5.07 -40.22 32.24
N VAL A 292 -3.77 -40.15 32.49
CA VAL A 292 -3.01 -41.17 33.24
C VAL A 292 -3.09 -40.86 34.73
N GLY A 293 -4.32 -40.83 35.28
CA GLY A 293 -4.51 -40.87 36.72
C GLY A 293 -4.13 -42.26 37.26
N PRO A 294 -3.61 -42.37 38.50
CA PRO A 294 -3.21 -43.64 39.07
C PRO A 294 -4.38 -44.63 39.03
N ARG A 295 -4.22 -45.74 38.31
CA ARG A 295 -5.13 -46.88 38.43
C ARG A 295 -5.07 -47.29 39.89
N GLN A 296 -6.20 -47.20 40.61
CA GLN A 296 -6.27 -47.75 41.96
C GLN A 296 -5.96 -49.26 41.86
N PRO A 297 -4.94 -49.76 42.55
CA PRO A 297 -4.75 -51.20 42.68
C PRO A 297 -5.93 -51.75 43.48
N GLY A 298 -6.63 -52.72 42.89
CA GLY A 298 -7.70 -53.47 43.52
C GLY A 298 -7.17 -54.58 44.43
#